data_AF-A0A9N8LF45-F1
#
_entry.id   AF-A0A9N8LF45-F1
#
_cell.length_a   1.000
_cell.length_b   1.000
_cell.length_c   1.000
_cell.angle_alpha   90.00
_cell.angle_beta   90.00
_cell.angle_gamma   90.00
#
_symmetry.space_group_name_H-M   'P 1'
#
loop_
_entity.id
_entity.type
_entity.pdbx_description
1 polymer ?
#
loop_
_entity_poly.entity_id
_entity_poly.type
_entity_poly.pdbx_seq_one_letter_code
_entity_poly.pdbx_strand_id
1 'polypeptide(L)'
;MLRFGVGILVHDLERRIPTSASLASETRPRCTDGVVIYHATLAGGSFSLINLGRAATHEVGLWLGLYHVFEGGCSGNGDFVSDTPPQVIETSGCPSFQDPCPGGDPSQFQRVADVPCLPPSIAAAA
;
A
#
# COMPACT_ATOMS: atom_id res chain seq x y z
N MET A 1 26.49 -18.13 -1.92
CA MET A 1 25.79 -17.13 -1.09
C MET A 1 25.00 -16.22 -2.01
N LEU A 2 23.68 -16.39 -2.11
CA LEU A 2 22.84 -15.36 -2.71
C LEU A 2 22.74 -14.20 -1.72
N ARG A 3 23.17 -13.01 -2.13
CA ARG A 3 22.91 -11.78 -1.38
C ARG A 3 21.49 -11.35 -1.72
N PHE A 4 20.57 -11.52 -0.78
CA PHE A 4 19.28 -10.84 -0.81
C PHE A 4 19.54 -9.39 -0.37
N GLY A 5 19.46 -8.46 -1.31
CA GLY A 5 19.55 -7.02 -1.02
C GLY A 5 18.25 -6.38 -1.43
N VAL A 6 17.59 -5.68 -0.52
CA VAL A 6 16.39 -4.89 -0.83
C VAL A 6 16.85 -3.63 -1.60
N GLY A 7 16.39 -3.46 -2.83
CA GLY A 7 16.58 -2.25 -3.60
C GLY A 7 15.56 -1.19 -3.19
N ILE A 8 15.99 -0.09 -2.58
CA ILE A 8 15.13 1.07 -2.31
C ILE A 8 15.69 2.27 -3.07
N LEU A 9 14.96 2.76 -4.07
CA LEU A 9 15.31 3.96 -4.81
C LEU A 9 14.49 5.15 -4.29
N VAL A 10 15.17 6.20 -3.82
CA VAL A 10 14.55 7.47 -3.44
C VAL A 10 14.86 8.51 -4.52
N HIS A 11 13.85 9.22 -5.03
CA HIS A 11 14.01 10.18 -6.13
C HIS A 11 13.40 11.56 -5.82
N ASP A 12 13.93 12.62 -6.46
CA ASP A 12 13.73 14.05 -6.14
C ASP A 12 13.47 14.93 -7.41
N LEU A 13 12.42 14.63 -8.21
CA LEU A 13 12.05 15.32 -9.49
C LEU A 13 12.98 15.02 -10.69
N GLU A 14 12.54 14.69 -11.92
CA GLU A 14 11.65 15.42 -12.84
C GLU A 14 10.48 14.57 -13.40
N ARG A 15 10.35 13.30 -12.99
CA ARG A 15 9.49 12.34 -13.70
C ARG A 15 8.09 12.11 -13.14
N ARG A 16 7.64 12.86 -12.11
CA ARG A 16 6.36 12.62 -11.39
C ARG A 16 6.06 11.11 -11.22
N ILE A 17 7.09 10.31 -10.92
CA ILE A 17 6.88 8.88 -10.73
C ILE A 17 6.23 8.74 -9.35
N PRO A 18 5.00 8.22 -9.27
CA PRO A 18 4.40 7.91 -7.98
C PRO A 18 5.22 6.84 -7.26
N THR A 19 5.22 6.89 -5.94
CA THR A 19 5.72 5.80 -5.09
C THR A 19 5.14 4.47 -5.59
N SER A 20 5.98 3.47 -5.81
CA SER A 20 5.59 2.20 -6.46
C SER A 20 6.52 1.04 -6.10
N ALA A 21 5.98 -0.18 -6.13
CA ALA A 21 6.68 -1.42 -5.90
C ALA A 21 6.72 -2.31 -7.15
N SER A 22 7.80 -3.06 -7.30
CA SER A 22 7.76 -4.30 -8.08
C SER A 22 7.33 -5.45 -7.15
N LEU A 23 6.57 -6.44 -7.62
CA LEU A 23 6.33 -7.65 -6.81
C LEU A 23 7.64 -8.46 -6.73
N ALA A 24 8.07 -8.88 -5.54
CA ALA A 24 9.24 -9.75 -5.40
C ALA A 24 9.00 -11.05 -6.16
N SER A 25 9.89 -11.37 -7.10
CA SER A 25 9.81 -12.57 -7.92
C SER A 25 11.20 -13.00 -8.35
N GLU A 26 11.49 -14.31 -8.26
CA GLU A 26 12.76 -14.88 -8.71
C GLU A 26 13.01 -14.71 -10.23
N THR A 27 11.97 -14.38 -11.00
CA THR A 27 12.05 -14.16 -12.44
C THR A 27 12.28 -12.70 -12.84
N ARG A 28 12.19 -11.75 -11.90
CA ARG A 28 12.46 -10.33 -12.19
C ARG A 28 13.95 -10.05 -12.31
N PRO A 29 14.38 -9.14 -13.22
CA PRO A 29 15.75 -8.68 -13.25
C PRO A 29 16.13 -8.11 -11.87
N ARG A 30 17.21 -8.60 -11.27
CA ARG A 30 17.70 -8.11 -9.96
C ARG A 30 17.90 -6.59 -9.93
N CYS A 31 18.15 -5.97 -11.08
CA CYS A 31 18.36 -4.52 -11.19
C CYS A 31 17.06 -3.70 -11.11
N THR A 32 15.90 -4.35 -11.18
CA THR A 32 14.58 -3.71 -11.13
C THR A 32 13.72 -4.23 -9.98
N ASP A 33 14.23 -5.17 -9.20
CA ASP A 33 13.58 -5.69 -8.00
C ASP A 33 13.76 -4.70 -6.85
N GLY A 34 12.64 -4.34 -6.20
CA GLY A 34 12.62 -3.37 -5.12
C GLY A 34 11.47 -2.37 -5.22
N VAL A 35 11.63 -1.28 -4.47
CA VAL A 35 10.63 -0.22 -4.31
C VAL A 35 11.20 1.15 -4.68
N VAL A 36 10.35 2.00 -5.26
CA VAL A 36 10.66 3.38 -5.62
C VAL A 36 9.82 4.29 -4.74
N ILE A 37 10.48 5.13 -3.95
CA ILE A 37 9.83 6.02 -2.99
C ILE A 37 10.04 7.48 -3.40
N TYR A 38 8.94 8.23 -3.46
CA TYR A 38 9.03 9.68 -3.61
C TYR A 38 9.52 10.31 -2.30
N HIS A 39 10.67 10.99 -2.33
CA HIS A 39 11.35 11.50 -1.13
C HIS A 39 10.47 12.36 -0.21
N ALA A 40 9.53 13.13 -0.77
CA ALA A 40 8.64 14.00 -0.01
C ALA A 40 7.63 13.24 0.87
N THR A 41 7.47 11.94 0.66
CA THR A 41 6.58 11.03 1.40
C THR A 41 7.30 10.30 2.55
N LEU A 42 8.63 10.42 2.62
CA LEU A 42 9.39 9.92 3.76
C LEU A 42 9.06 10.68 5.04
N ALA A 43 9.41 10.11 6.18
CA ALA A 43 9.23 10.74 7.49
C ALA A 43 9.86 12.14 7.52
N GLY A 44 9.06 13.17 7.78
CA GLY A 44 9.51 14.57 7.79
C GLY A 44 9.66 15.22 6.40
N GLY A 45 9.22 14.53 5.34
CA GLY A 45 9.21 15.06 3.97
C GLY A 45 8.23 16.21 3.75
N SER A 46 8.35 16.86 2.59
CA SER A 46 7.59 18.06 2.24
C SER A 46 6.13 17.81 1.82
N PHE A 47 5.73 16.55 1.59
CA PHE A 47 4.36 16.21 1.24
C PHE A 47 3.53 15.94 2.49
N SER A 48 3.02 17.00 3.12
CA SER A 48 2.42 16.99 4.46
C SER A 48 1.28 15.99 4.68
N LEU A 49 0.59 15.56 3.62
CA LEU A 49 -0.50 14.57 3.72
C LEU A 49 0.01 13.13 3.92
N ILE A 50 1.25 12.81 3.51
CA ILE A 50 1.82 11.45 3.57
C ILE A 50 3.28 11.42 4.00
N ASN A 51 3.76 12.43 4.72
CA ASN A 51 5.16 12.56 5.16
C ASN A 51 5.48 11.78 6.45
N LEU A 52 4.76 10.69 6.73
CA LEU A 52 4.99 9.81 7.88
C LEU A 52 5.75 8.54 7.49
N GLY A 53 6.19 8.41 6.23
CA GLY A 53 6.91 7.23 5.74
C GLY A 53 6.01 6.02 5.42
N ARG A 54 4.69 6.13 5.58
CA ARG A 54 3.73 5.04 5.33
C ARG A 54 3.71 4.57 3.88
N ALA A 55 4.00 5.46 2.93
CA ALA A 55 4.18 5.10 1.53
C ALA A 55 5.25 4.02 1.37
N ALA A 56 6.38 4.14 2.08
CA ALA A 56 7.44 3.14 2.00
C ALA A 56 7.03 1.80 2.60
N THR A 57 6.31 1.81 3.73
CA THR A 57 5.76 0.58 4.31
C THR A 57 4.79 -0.12 3.35
N HIS A 58 3.91 0.64 2.70
CA HIS A 58 2.95 0.13 1.72
C HIS A 58 3.64 -0.54 0.52
N GLU A 59 4.60 0.14 -0.11
CA GLU A 59 5.32 -0.44 -1.25
C GLU A 59 6.17 -1.64 -0.85
N VAL A 60 6.74 -1.66 0.35
CA VAL A 60 7.47 -2.84 0.84
C VAL A 60 6.52 -4.02 1.05
N GLY A 61 5.30 -3.80 1.53
CA GLY A 61 4.25 -4.82 1.60
C GLY A 61 3.95 -5.42 0.22
N LEU A 62 3.70 -4.55 -0.77
CA LEU A 62 3.51 -4.97 -2.16
C LEU A 62 4.72 -5.75 -2.72
N TRP A 63 5.93 -5.30 -2.42
CA TRP A 63 7.14 -6.01 -2.79
C TRP A 63 7.20 -7.40 -2.15
N LEU A 64 6.78 -7.54 -0.90
CA LEU A 64 6.70 -8.84 -0.21
C LEU A 64 5.54 -9.73 -0.66
N GLY A 65 4.71 -9.27 -1.61
CA GLY A 65 3.62 -10.05 -2.20
C GLY A 65 2.26 -9.83 -1.57
N LEU A 66 2.10 -8.79 -0.75
CA LEU A 66 0.80 -8.38 -0.23
C LEU A 66 0.03 -7.65 -1.34
N TYR A 67 -1.29 -7.79 -1.33
CA TYR A 67 -2.18 -7.11 -2.26
C TYR A 67 -2.84 -5.91 -1.58
N HIS A 68 -3.41 -5.00 -2.37
CA HIS A 68 -4.30 -4.00 -1.81
C HIS A 68 -5.54 -4.67 -1.22
N VAL A 69 -6.07 -4.14 -0.10
CA VAL A 69 -7.27 -4.70 0.58
C VAL A 69 -8.49 -4.82 -0.35
N PHE A 70 -8.56 -3.93 -1.33
CA PHE A 70 -9.66 -3.84 -2.29
C PHE A 70 -9.42 -4.67 -3.57
N GLU A 71 -8.25 -5.29 -3.69
CA GLU A 71 -7.96 -6.22 -4.78
C GLU A 71 -8.90 -7.43 -4.68
N GLY A 72 -9.39 -7.94 -5.81
CA GLY A 72 -10.32 -9.07 -5.84
C GLY A 72 -11.77 -8.75 -5.43
N GLY A 73 -12.02 -7.63 -4.74
CA GLY A 73 -13.35 -7.16 -4.40
C GLY A 73 -14.17 -8.10 -3.51
N CYS A 74 -15.41 -7.71 -3.25
CA CYS A 74 -16.34 -8.44 -2.36
C CYS A 74 -16.80 -9.81 -2.88
N SER A 75 -16.74 -10.02 -4.20
CA SER A 75 -17.18 -11.26 -4.85
C SER A 75 -16.02 -12.22 -5.15
N GLY A 76 -14.78 -11.79 -4.92
CA GLY A 76 -13.58 -12.58 -5.13
C GLY A 76 -12.95 -13.05 -3.81
N ASN A 77 -11.66 -13.41 -3.85
CA ASN A 77 -10.91 -13.88 -2.69
C ASN A 77 -10.33 -12.73 -1.83
N GLY A 78 -10.75 -11.48 -2.06
CA GLY A 78 -10.11 -10.30 -1.48
C GLY A 78 -8.61 -10.23 -1.83
N ASP A 79 -7.83 -9.81 -0.84
CA ASP A 79 -6.37 -9.71 -0.89
C ASP A 79 -5.65 -11.03 -0.56
N PHE A 80 -6.38 -12.15 -0.46
CA PHE A 80 -5.91 -13.47 -0.05
C PHE A 80 -5.42 -13.58 1.41
N VAL A 81 -5.78 -12.62 2.27
CA VAL A 81 -5.50 -12.62 3.71
C VAL A 81 -6.80 -12.81 4.49
N SER A 82 -6.94 -13.93 5.20
CA SER A 82 -8.24 -14.36 5.76
C SER A 82 -8.81 -13.46 6.87
N ASP A 83 -7.94 -12.75 7.59
CA ASP A 83 -8.33 -11.79 8.63
C ASP A 83 -8.50 -10.36 8.10
N THR A 84 -8.28 -10.16 6.79
CA THR A 84 -8.59 -8.93 6.09
C THR A 84 -9.97 -9.03 5.44
N PRO A 85 -10.97 -8.24 5.87
CA PRO A 85 -12.25 -8.20 5.19
C PRO A 85 -12.08 -7.69 3.74
N PRO A 86 -12.71 -8.32 2.74
CA PRO A 86 -12.59 -7.88 1.35
C PRO A 86 -13.20 -6.49 1.20
N GLN A 87 -12.56 -5.60 0.42
CA GLN A 87 -13.10 -4.26 0.15
C GLN A 87 -13.45 -4.07 -1.32
N VAL A 88 -14.48 -3.28 -1.64
CA VAL A 88 -14.84 -2.93 -3.03
C VAL A 88 -14.09 -1.71 -3.56
N ILE A 89 -13.69 -0.79 -2.68
CA ILE A 89 -13.04 0.46 -3.04
C ILE A 89 -11.89 0.77 -2.08
N GLU A 90 -10.91 1.50 -2.58
CA GLU A 90 -9.86 2.09 -1.78
C GLU A 90 -10.43 3.04 -0.71
N THR A 91 -9.83 3.00 0.49
CA THR A 91 -10.12 3.98 1.52
C THR A 91 -9.32 5.26 1.29
N SER A 92 -9.98 6.42 1.26
CA SER A 92 -9.31 7.71 1.14
C SER A 92 -9.73 8.69 2.23
N GLY A 93 -8.81 9.57 2.62
CA GLY A 93 -9.02 10.53 3.68
C GLY A 93 -9.01 9.88 5.07
N CYS A 94 -9.78 10.46 6.00
CA CYS A 94 -9.91 9.98 7.38
C CYS A 94 -11.37 9.57 7.69
N PRO A 95 -11.93 8.55 7.03
CA PRO A 95 -13.23 8.03 7.45
C PRO A 95 -13.07 7.34 8.81
N SER A 96 -13.93 7.70 9.76
CA SER A 96 -14.06 6.95 11.02
C SER A 96 -14.55 5.52 10.78
N PHE A 97 -15.23 5.34 9.65
CA PHE A 97 -15.92 4.12 9.30
C PHE A 97 -15.98 3.94 7.77
N GLN A 98 -15.57 2.77 7.25
CA GLN A 98 -15.75 2.38 5.85
C GLN A 98 -16.45 1.03 5.77
N ASP A 99 -17.61 1.00 5.10
CA ASP A 99 -18.27 -0.25 4.72
C ASP A 99 -17.41 -0.95 3.65
N PRO A 100 -16.81 -2.11 3.96
CA PRO A 100 -15.92 -2.78 3.03
C PRO A 100 -16.69 -3.37 1.84
N CYS A 101 -17.95 -3.81 2.05
CA CYS A 101 -18.78 -4.45 1.04
C CYS A 101 -20.27 -4.15 1.30
N PRO A 102 -21.04 -3.62 0.33
CA PRO A 102 -22.45 -3.28 0.55
C PRO A 102 -23.26 -4.44 1.13
N GLY A 103 -23.81 -4.23 2.33
CA GLY A 103 -24.58 -5.26 3.05
C GLY A 103 -23.73 -6.30 3.79
N GLY A 104 -22.43 -6.03 3.96
CA GLY A 104 -21.49 -6.83 4.74
C GLY A 104 -21.75 -6.75 6.25
N ASP A 105 -21.05 -7.59 7.02
CA ASP A 105 -21.18 -7.64 8.47
C ASP A 105 -20.63 -6.34 9.11
N PRO A 106 -21.45 -5.59 9.88
CA PRO A 106 -21.01 -4.42 10.62
C PRO A 106 -19.89 -4.65 11.64
N SER A 107 -19.47 -5.89 11.87
CA SER A 107 -18.29 -6.23 12.68
C SER A 107 -16.96 -6.18 11.90
N GLN A 108 -17.00 -6.34 10.57
CA GLN A 108 -15.85 -6.37 9.66
C GLN A 108 -15.47 -4.98 9.12
N PHE A 109 -16.39 -4.08 9.34
CA PHE A 109 -16.29 -2.64 9.37
C PHE A 109 -14.95 -2.15 9.93
N GLN A 110 -14.04 -1.81 9.03
CA GLN A 110 -12.66 -1.49 9.39
C GLN A 110 -12.61 -0.12 10.07
N ARG A 111 -12.10 -0.09 11.30
CA ARG A 111 -11.76 1.18 11.96
C ARG A 111 -10.49 1.71 11.32
N VAL A 112 -10.66 2.64 10.39
CA VAL A 112 -9.56 3.27 9.67
C VAL A 112 -8.96 4.45 10.45
N ALA A 113 -9.47 4.73 11.65
CA ALA A 113 -9.08 5.86 12.51
C ALA A 113 -7.61 5.82 12.98
N ASP A 114 -6.97 4.65 12.97
CA ASP A 114 -5.55 4.49 13.33
C ASP A 114 -4.60 4.77 12.16
N VAL A 115 -5.15 5.06 10.97
CA VAL A 115 -4.42 5.40 9.76
C VAL A 115 -4.58 6.92 9.49
N PRO A 116 -3.53 7.74 9.67
CA PRO A 116 -3.52 9.16 9.30
C PRO A 116 -3.98 9.33 7.86
N CYS A 117 -4.77 10.37 7.57
CA CYS A 117 -5.54 10.50 6.33
C CYS A 117 -4.70 10.16 5.09
N LEU A 118 -4.90 8.96 4.53
CA LEU A 118 -4.13 8.55 3.36
C LEU A 118 -4.85 9.04 2.09
N PRO A 119 -4.10 9.53 1.09
CA PRO A 119 -4.60 9.66 -0.25
C PRO A 119 -4.88 8.26 -0.81
N PRO A 120 -5.80 8.15 -1.79
CA PRO A 120 -6.26 6.87 -2.29
C PRO A 120 -5.12 5.92 -2.75
N SER A 121 -4.03 6.48 -3.28
CA SER A 121 -2.86 5.73 -3.77
C SER A 121 -2.04 4.96 -2.72
N ILE A 122 -2.34 5.09 -1.41
CA ILE A 122 -1.67 4.35 -0.31
C ILE A 122 -2.71 3.66 0.56
N ALA A 123 -3.94 3.49 0.06
CA ALA A 123 -4.98 2.77 0.78
C ALA A 123 -4.51 1.33 1.03
N ALA A 124 -4.21 1.05 2.30
CA ALA A 124 -3.81 -0.21 2.90
C ALA A 124 -3.39 -1.34 1.92
N ALA A 125 -2.09 -1.59 1.82
CA ALA A 125 -1.62 -2.96 1.68
C ALA A 125 -1.71 -3.60 3.09
N ALA A 126 -2.36 -4.76 3.19
CA ALA A 126 -2.37 -5.56 4.42
C ALA A 126 -0.94 -5.96 4.81
#